data_AF-A0A432ZC67-F1
#
_entry.id   AF-A0A432ZC67-F1
#
_cell.length_a   1.000
_cell.length_b   1.000
_cell.length_c   1.000
_cell.angle_alpha   90.00
_cell.angle_beta   90.00
_cell.angle_gamma   90.00
#
_symmetry.space_group_name_H-M   'P 1'
#
loop_
_entity.id
_entity.type
_entity.pdbx_description
1 polymer ?
#
loop_
_entity_poly.entity_id
_entity_poly.type
_entity_poly.pdbx_seq_one_letter_code
_entity_poly.pdbx_strand_id
1 'polypeptide(L)'
;MQEISLRDFQQHSEELVQLGIKQSAFASQIAISRNDGELLEAIARQLAGDPMIASVHIYDRYGMPLTSTEPTASEPAEQTQLILVEPIMAEEQTLGYVEARVVRQNLLKAPQKTYQFLTYYGQFLLFFAVLAGIFATTTFNRLRYRNKV
;
A
#
# COMPACT_ATOMS: atom_id res chain seq x y z
N MET A 1 22.70 18.02 5.45
CA MET A 1 21.83 17.06 4.72
C MET A 1 20.98 16.37 5.76
N GLN A 2 19.68 16.27 5.48
CA GLN A 2 18.59 16.06 6.43
C GLN A 2 18.58 14.67 7.08
N GLU A 3 18.70 14.60 8.40
CA GLU A 3 18.13 13.53 9.22
C GLU A 3 16.62 13.78 9.38
N ILE A 4 15.85 13.71 8.29
CA ILE A 4 14.41 13.43 8.46
C ILE A 4 14.39 12.02 9.05
N SER A 5 14.07 11.95 10.34
CA SER A 5 14.47 10.83 11.17
C SER A 5 13.63 9.60 10.84
N LEU A 6 14.21 8.41 10.97
CA LEU A 6 13.48 7.15 10.83
C LEU A 6 12.20 7.11 11.68
N ARG A 7 12.18 7.85 12.79
CA ARG A 7 11.01 8.02 13.67
C ARG A 7 9.89 8.83 13.02
N ASP A 8 10.20 9.93 12.35
CA ASP A 8 9.18 10.76 11.69
C ASP A 8 8.45 9.99 10.60
N PHE A 9 9.19 9.16 9.86
CA PHE A 9 8.62 8.27 8.85
C PHE A 9 7.71 7.20 9.48
N GLN A 10 8.18 6.55 10.55
CA GLN A 10 7.37 5.56 11.28
C GLN A 10 6.07 6.17 11.79
N GLN A 11 6.14 7.35 12.42
CA GLN A 11 4.96 8.03 12.94
C GLN A 11 3.96 8.37 11.82
N HIS A 12 4.45 8.91 10.70
CA HIS A 12 3.58 9.24 9.57
C HIS A 12 2.92 8.00 8.95
N SER A 13 3.67 6.89 8.84
CA SER A 13 3.10 5.64 8.35
C SER A 13 2.05 5.05 9.32
N GLU A 14 2.26 5.14 10.63
CA GLU A 14 1.25 4.75 11.62
C GLU A 14 -0.01 5.62 11.51
N GLU A 15 0.13 6.93 11.30
CA GLU A 15 -0.99 7.85 11.07
C GLU A 15 -1.81 7.47 9.82
N LEU A 16 -1.13 7.11 8.72
CA LEU A 16 -1.80 6.66 7.49
C LEU A 16 -2.56 5.35 7.69
N VAL A 17 -1.96 4.38 8.38
CA VAL A 17 -2.62 3.11 8.71
C VAL A 17 -3.84 3.37 9.59
N GLN A 18 -3.71 4.22 10.63
CA GLN A 18 -4.84 4.57 11.49
C GLN A 18 -5.96 5.26 10.71
N LEU A 19 -5.62 6.14 9.77
CA LEU A 19 -6.60 6.78 8.90
C LEU A 19 -7.30 5.77 7.99
N GLY A 20 -6.58 4.80 7.42
CA GLY A 20 -7.14 3.72 6.60
C GLY A 20 -8.13 2.85 7.39
N ILE A 21 -7.80 2.53 8.65
CA ILE A 21 -8.69 1.79 9.56
C ILE A 21 -9.95 2.63 9.86
N LYS A 22 -9.81 3.93 10.15
CA LYS A 22 -10.96 4.83 10.35
C LYS A 22 -11.89 4.91 9.14
N GLN A 23 -11.32 5.03 7.94
CA GLN A 23 -12.10 5.03 6.71
C GLN A 23 -12.82 3.69 6.50
N SER A 24 -12.15 2.58 6.82
CA SER A 24 -12.75 1.24 6.74
C SER A 24 -13.87 1.05 7.76
N ALA A 25 -13.72 1.57 8.98
CA ALA A 25 -14.77 1.56 9.99
C ALA A 25 -15.99 2.38 9.53
N PHE A 26 -15.78 3.57 8.97
CA PHE A 26 -16.85 4.39 8.40
C PHE A 26 -17.55 3.69 7.23
N ALA A 27 -16.82 3.08 6.29
CA ALA A 27 -17.40 2.33 5.18
C ALA A 27 -18.21 1.11 5.67
N SER A 28 -17.72 0.46 6.74
CA SER A 28 -18.37 -0.72 7.33
C SER A 28 -19.71 -0.38 7.99
N GLN A 29 -19.95 0.87 8.38
CA GLN A 29 -21.25 1.32 8.88
C GLN A 29 -22.37 1.03 7.86
N ILE A 30 -22.15 1.39 6.60
CA ILE A 30 -23.12 1.18 5.52
C ILE A 30 -23.28 -0.33 5.27
N ALA A 31 -22.19 -1.08 5.28
CA ALA A 31 -22.23 -2.52 5.02
C ALA A 31 -22.98 -3.29 6.13
N ILE A 32 -22.75 -2.96 7.41
CA ILE A 32 -23.47 -3.55 8.55
C ILE A 32 -24.95 -3.17 8.51
N SER A 33 -25.28 -1.90 8.28
CA SER A 33 -26.68 -1.46 8.25
C SER A 33 -27.51 -2.12 7.14
N ARG A 34 -26.85 -2.53 6.04
CA ARG A 34 -27.47 -3.25 4.91
C ARG A 34 -27.37 -4.77 5.02
N ASN A 35 -26.71 -5.29 6.06
CA ASN A 35 -26.36 -6.71 6.18
C ASN A 35 -25.63 -7.24 4.93
N ASP A 36 -24.73 -6.42 4.38
CA ASP A 36 -24.00 -6.68 3.14
C ASP A 36 -22.62 -7.25 3.45
N GLY A 37 -22.57 -8.58 3.57
CA GLY A 37 -21.34 -9.32 3.85
C GLY A 37 -20.30 -9.23 2.74
N GLU A 38 -20.71 -9.10 1.47
CA GLU A 38 -19.80 -8.95 0.34
C GLU A 38 -19.07 -7.62 0.39
N LEU A 39 -19.79 -6.55 0.74
CA LEU A 39 -19.18 -5.22 0.93
C LEU A 39 -18.23 -5.21 2.14
N LEU A 40 -18.58 -5.87 3.25
CA LEU A 40 -17.67 -6.02 4.39
C LEU A 40 -16.38 -6.74 4.01
N GLU A 41 -16.48 -7.82 3.23
CA GLU A 41 -15.32 -8.55 2.75
C GLU A 41 -14.46 -7.69 1.79
N ALA A 42 -15.09 -6.93 0.89
CA ALA A 42 -14.39 -6.00 0.01
C ALA A 42 -13.64 -4.92 0.79
N ILE A 43 -14.26 -4.34 1.83
CA ILE A 43 -13.62 -3.36 2.73
C ILE A 43 -12.43 -4.00 3.44
N ALA A 44 -12.61 -5.18 4.03
CA ALA A 44 -11.55 -5.88 4.75
C ALA A 44 -10.37 -6.25 3.83
N ARG A 45 -10.65 -6.72 2.60
CA ARG A 45 -9.62 -7.01 1.59
C ARG A 45 -8.92 -5.76 1.10
N GLN A 46 -9.62 -4.64 0.91
CA GLN A 46 -9.02 -3.37 0.51
C GLN A 46 -8.05 -2.87 1.58
N LEU A 47 -8.45 -2.94 2.86
CA LEU A 47 -7.58 -2.58 3.97
C LEU A 47 -6.40 -3.55 4.09
N ALA A 48 -6.62 -4.85 3.96
CA ALA A 48 -5.56 -5.86 3.95
C ALA A 48 -4.62 -5.78 2.73
N GLY A 49 -4.98 -5.02 1.69
CA GLY A 49 -4.11 -4.72 0.56
C GLY A 49 -2.97 -3.77 0.90
N ASP A 50 -3.03 -3.09 2.05
CA ASP A 50 -1.91 -2.31 2.57
C ASP A 50 -0.77 -3.26 3.01
N PRO A 51 0.47 -3.12 2.48
CA PRO A 51 1.60 -3.98 2.83
C PRO A 51 1.99 -3.95 4.31
N MET A 52 1.48 -2.98 5.07
CA MET A 52 1.72 -2.81 6.50
C MET A 52 0.75 -3.63 7.34
N ILE A 53 -0.36 -4.07 6.76
CA ILE A 53 -1.43 -4.80 7.45
C ILE A 53 -1.26 -6.31 7.20
N ALA A 54 -1.12 -7.07 8.29
CA ALA A 54 -1.06 -8.53 8.26
C ALA A 54 -2.43 -9.15 8.03
N SER A 55 -3.42 -8.71 8.82
CA SER A 55 -4.79 -9.22 8.78
C SER A 55 -5.77 -8.14 9.23
N VAL A 56 -7.01 -8.29 8.79
CA VAL A 56 -8.14 -7.44 9.13
C VAL A 56 -9.30 -8.33 9.57
N HIS A 57 -9.93 -7.97 10.67
CA HIS A 57 -11.12 -8.61 11.19
C HIS A 57 -12.18 -7.55 11.43
N ILE A 58 -13.41 -7.81 10.99
CA ILE A 58 -14.55 -6.95 11.32
C ILE A 58 -15.49 -7.76 12.18
N TYR A 59 -15.85 -7.20 13.34
CA TYR A 59 -16.72 -7.83 14.31
C TYR A 59 -18.03 -7.05 14.44
N ASP A 60 -19.09 -7.74 14.82
CA ASP A 60 -20.31 -7.10 15.29
C ASP A 60 -20.13 -6.52 16.71
N ARG A 61 -21.15 -5.83 17.21
CA ARG A 61 -21.17 -5.26 18.56
C ARG A 61 -21.02 -6.28 19.70
N TYR A 62 -21.20 -7.57 19.42
CA TYR A 62 -21.07 -8.67 20.38
C TYR A 62 -19.71 -9.35 20.31
N GLY A 63 -18.83 -8.92 19.40
CA GLY A 63 -17.53 -9.52 19.17
C GLY A 63 -17.57 -10.77 18.27
N MET A 64 -18.68 -11.03 17.57
CA MET A 64 -18.73 -12.10 16.58
C MET A 64 -18.10 -11.64 15.27
N PRO A 65 -17.20 -12.43 14.67
CA PRO A 65 -16.56 -12.06 13.41
C PRO A 65 -17.58 -12.07 12.27
N LEU A 66 -17.71 -10.92 11.61
CA LEU A 66 -18.49 -10.76 10.38
C LEU A 66 -17.65 -11.04 9.14
N THR A 67 -16.36 -10.67 9.17
CA THR A 67 -15.39 -11.03 8.13
C THR A 67 -13.97 -11.08 8.69
N SER A 68 -13.11 -11.81 8.00
CA SER A 68 -11.71 -12.01 8.36
C SER A 68 -10.90 -12.18 7.09
N THR A 69 -9.79 -11.47 6.97
CA THR A 69 -8.78 -11.78 5.95
C THR A 69 -7.77 -12.77 6.52
N GLU A 70 -7.27 -13.68 5.69
CA GLU A 70 -6.16 -14.54 6.08
C GLU A 70 -4.89 -13.69 6.28
N PRO A 71 -4.06 -14.02 7.28
CA PRO A 71 -2.79 -13.34 7.45
C PRO A 71 -1.93 -13.54 6.21
N THR A 72 -1.35 -12.45 5.69
CA THR A 72 -0.39 -12.55 4.57
C THR A 72 0.78 -13.44 5.01
N ALA A 73 0.85 -14.64 4.43
CA ALA A 73 1.51 -15.83 4.96
C ALA A 73 3.06 -15.80 4.97
N SER A 74 3.69 -14.77 5.52
CA SER A 74 5.17 -14.67 5.47
C SER A 74 5.84 -14.20 6.75
N GLU A 75 5.12 -13.79 7.79
CA GLU A 75 5.75 -13.36 9.05
C GLU A 75 5.21 -14.18 10.25
N PRO A 76 6.10 -14.73 11.11
CA PRO A 76 5.68 -15.49 12.28
C PRO A 76 4.82 -14.61 13.20
N ALA A 77 3.66 -15.14 13.60
CA ALA A 77 2.63 -14.46 14.39
C ALA A 77 3.12 -13.89 15.74
N GLU A 78 4.33 -14.23 16.18
CA GLU A 78 4.86 -13.92 17.50
C GLU A 78 5.75 -12.68 17.57
N GLN A 79 6.05 -12.01 16.44
CA GLN A 79 7.00 -10.88 16.45
C GLN A 79 6.34 -9.53 16.17
N THR A 80 5.97 -8.84 17.25
CA THR A 80 5.66 -7.39 17.32
C THR A 80 4.57 -6.91 16.35
N GLN A 81 3.37 -7.50 16.48
CA GLN A 81 2.17 -7.00 15.80
C GLN A 81 1.54 -5.89 16.65
N LEU A 82 1.33 -4.72 16.06
CA LEU A 82 0.50 -3.68 16.67
C LEU A 82 -0.95 -3.98 16.30
N ILE A 83 -1.80 -4.18 17.30
CA ILE A 83 -3.24 -4.38 17.09
C ILE A 83 -3.92 -3.03 17.22
N LEU A 84 -4.55 -2.59 16.14
CA LEU A 84 -5.33 -1.36 16.10
C LEU A 84 -6.81 -1.72 15.99
N VAL A 85 -7.63 -1.12 16.85
CA VAL A 85 -9.07 -1.36 16.89
C VAL A 85 -9.79 -0.02 16.76
N GLU A 86 -10.70 0.07 15.81
CA GLU A 86 -11.54 1.24 15.60
C GLU A 86 -13.02 0.85 15.69
N PRO A 87 -13.84 1.58 16.48
CA PRO A 87 -15.26 1.30 16.56
C PRO A 87 -15.99 1.71 15.28
N ILE A 88 -16.96 0.89 14.87
CA ILE A 88 -17.91 1.22 13.80
C ILE A 88 -19.10 1.89 14.46
N MET A 89 -19.25 3.19 14.23
CA MET A 89 -20.31 4.00 14.85
C MET A 89 -21.41 4.29 13.84
N ALA A 90 -22.66 4.20 14.27
CA ALA A 90 -23.80 4.82 13.60
C ALA A 90 -24.44 5.82 14.54
N GLU A 91 -24.35 7.10 14.17
CA GLU A 91 -24.72 8.22 15.03
C GLU A 91 -23.91 8.17 16.34
N GLU A 92 -24.49 7.65 17.42
CA GLU A 92 -23.84 7.47 18.73
C GLU A 92 -23.82 6.01 19.20
N GLN A 93 -24.29 5.07 18.37
CA GLN A 93 -24.33 3.65 18.71
C GLN A 93 -23.18 2.88 18.03
N THR A 94 -22.46 2.08 18.82
CA THR A 94 -21.48 1.14 18.29
C THR A 94 -22.17 -0.06 17.64
N LEU A 95 -21.95 -0.23 16.34
CA LEU A 95 -22.44 -1.35 15.55
C LEU A 95 -21.47 -2.54 15.53
N GLY A 96 -20.19 -2.27 15.75
CA GLY A 96 -19.13 -3.27 15.67
C GLY A 96 -17.74 -2.66 15.77
N TYR A 97 -16.73 -3.41 15.36
CA TYR A 97 -15.33 -3.02 15.46
C TYR A 97 -14.54 -3.49 14.24
N VAL A 98 -13.61 -2.67 13.78
CA VAL A 98 -12.57 -3.07 12.82
C VAL A 98 -11.27 -3.27 13.60
N GLU A 99 -10.74 -4.48 13.57
CA GLU A 99 -9.41 -4.82 14.07
C GLU A 99 -8.46 -4.99 12.89
N ALA A 100 -7.33 -4.30 12.91
CA ALA A 100 -6.23 -4.51 11.98
C ALA A 100 -4.96 -4.85 12.74
N ARG A 101 -4.27 -5.90 12.29
CA ARG A 101 -2.97 -6.29 12.81
C ARG A 101 -1.89 -5.75 11.90
N VAL A 102 -1.00 -4.94 12.44
CA VAL A 102 0.03 -4.22 11.69
C VAL A 102 1.40 -4.83 11.97
N VAL A 103 2.14 -5.14 10.92
CA VAL A 103 3.51 -5.67 11.02
C VAL A 103 4.49 -4.50 11.16
N ARG A 104 4.99 -4.26 12.37
CA ARG A 104 5.89 -3.13 12.62
C ARG A 104 7.19 -3.20 11.78
N GLN A 105 7.64 -4.40 11.43
CA GLN A 105 8.84 -4.58 10.60
C GLN A 105 8.63 -4.13 9.14
N ASN A 106 7.40 -4.09 8.64
CA ASN A 106 7.10 -3.59 7.29
C ASN A 106 7.08 -2.06 7.21
N LEU A 107 6.85 -1.35 8.33
CA LEU A 107 7.10 0.11 8.43
C LEU A 107 8.54 0.47 8.01
N LEU A 108 9.49 -0.45 8.21
CA LEU A 108 10.92 -0.21 7.98
C LEU A 108 11.41 -0.61 6.58
N LYS A 109 10.63 -1.43 5.85
CA LYS A 109 11.02 -1.99 4.53
C LYS A 109 10.43 -1.20 3.34
N ALA A 110 9.39 -0.41 3.56
CA ALA A 110 8.77 0.44 2.53
C ALA A 110 9.75 1.35 1.73
N PRO A 111 10.84 1.91 2.30
CA PRO A 111 11.73 2.77 1.53
C PRO A 111 12.65 2.04 0.54
N GLN A 112 12.88 0.72 0.69
CA GLN A 112 13.88 0.05 -0.14
C GLN A 112 13.42 -0.19 -1.58
N LYS A 113 12.10 -0.33 -1.83
CA LYS A 113 11.59 -0.53 -3.20
C LYS A 113 11.48 0.77 -3.98
N THR A 114 11.20 1.89 -3.34
CA THR A 114 11.02 3.19 -4.02
C THR A 114 12.31 3.69 -4.68
N TYR A 115 13.49 3.33 -4.16
CA TYR A 115 14.75 3.67 -4.81
C TYR A 115 15.16 2.75 -5.97
N GLN A 116 14.65 1.51 -6.05
CA GLN A 116 14.90 0.65 -7.22
C GLN A 116 14.06 1.03 -8.43
N PHE A 117 12.85 1.58 -8.21
CA PHE A 117 11.96 1.98 -9.30
C PHE A 117 12.48 3.18 -10.10
N LEU A 118 13.20 4.11 -9.48
CA LEU A 118 13.75 5.27 -10.17
C LEU A 118 15.06 4.97 -10.93
N THR A 119 15.85 4.00 -10.44
CA THR A 119 17.10 3.59 -11.10
C THR A 119 16.84 2.74 -12.35
N TYR A 120 15.82 1.86 -12.34
CA TYR A 120 15.54 0.99 -13.47
C TYR A 120 15.11 1.78 -14.72
N TYR A 121 14.18 2.75 -14.59
CA TYR A 121 13.74 3.57 -15.73
C TYR A 121 14.79 4.59 -16.20
N GLY A 122 15.62 5.13 -15.30
CA GLY A 122 16.73 6.02 -15.67
C GLY A 122 17.76 5.33 -16.57
N GLN A 123 18.02 4.04 -16.34
CA GLN A 123 18.98 3.27 -17.13
C GLN A 123 18.47 2.95 -18.54
N PHE A 124 17.17 2.70 -18.72
CA PHE A 124 16.59 2.55 -20.07
C PHE A 124 16.63 3.86 -20.85
N LEU A 125 16.36 5.00 -20.22
CA LEU A 125 16.45 6.31 -20.88
C LEU A 125 17.86 6.60 -21.41
N LEU A 126 18.90 6.26 -20.65
CA LEU A 126 20.29 6.40 -21.10
C LEU A 126 20.61 5.43 -22.27
N PHE A 127 20.12 4.20 -22.21
CA PHE A 127 20.29 3.24 -23.30
C PHE A 127 19.61 3.71 -24.59
N PHE A 128 18.38 4.22 -24.50
CA PHE A 128 17.66 4.80 -25.64
C PHE A 128 18.32 6.07 -26.18
N ALA A 129 18.88 6.93 -25.32
CA ALA A 129 19.60 8.12 -25.74
C ALA A 129 20.86 7.77 -26.56
N VAL A 130 21.62 6.75 -26.14
CA VAL A 130 22.79 6.25 -26.88
C VAL A 130 22.38 5.66 -28.23
N LEU A 131 21.32 4.83 -28.27
CA LEU A 131 20.80 4.26 -29.52
C LEU A 131 20.31 5.33 -30.48
N ALA A 132 19.57 6.33 -29.99
CA ALA A 132 19.09 7.45 -30.79
C ALA A 132 20.24 8.27 -31.38
N GLY A 133 21.31 8.49 -30.61
CA GLY A 133 22.54 9.15 -31.10
C GLY A 133 23.18 8.40 -32.26
N ILE A 134 23.36 7.08 -32.12
CA ILE A 134 23.95 6.23 -33.18
C ILE A 134 23.06 6.23 -34.44
N PHE A 135 21.74 6.11 -34.29
CA PHE A 135 20.80 6.16 -35.41
C PHE A 135 20.81 7.53 -36.12
N ALA A 136 20.86 8.62 -35.36
CA ALA A 136 20.94 9.96 -35.93
C ALA A 136 22.22 10.14 -36.74
N THR A 137 23.38 9.73 -36.21
CA THR A 137 24.67 9.83 -36.92
C THR A 137 24.72 8.95 -38.17
N THR A 138 24.26 7.70 -38.10
CA THR A 138 24.26 6.78 -39.25
C THR A 138 23.30 7.24 -40.35
N THR A 139 22.11 7.73 -39.98
CA THR A 139 21.12 8.26 -40.93
C THR A 139 21.63 9.52 -41.63
N PHE A 140 22.24 10.46 -40.90
CA PHE A 140 22.87 11.64 -41.48
C PHE A 140 24.03 11.29 -42.42
N ASN A 141 24.88 10.32 -42.03
CA ASN A 141 26.02 9.91 -42.85
C ASN A 141 25.55 9.27 -44.16
N ARG A 142 24.50 8.44 -44.12
CA ARG A 142 23.91 7.81 -45.31
C ARG A 142 23.28 8.82 -46.27
N LEU A 143 22.63 9.87 -45.76
CA LEU A 143 22.06 10.95 -46.57
C LEU A 143 23.13 11.82 -47.23
N ARG A 144 24.24 12.09 -46.53
CA ARG A 144 25.35 12.90 -47.06
C ARG A 144 26.11 12.22 -48.20
N TYR A 145 26.28 10.90 -48.16
CA TYR A 145 26.96 10.16 -49.23
C TYR A 145 26.10 9.94 -50.48
N ARG A 146 24.79 10.19 -50.42
CA ARG A 146 23.91 10.11 -51.60
C ARG A 146 23.97 11.33 -52.52
N ASN A 147 24.63 12.42 -52.07
CA ASN A 147 24.85 13.64 -52.86
C ASN A 147 26.31 13.76 -53.38
N LYS A 148 27.06 12.65 -53.45
CA LYS A 148 28.41 12.58 -54.05
C LYS A 148 28.58 11.35 -54.96
N VAL A 149 27.55 11.01 -55.73
CA VAL A 149 27.64 10.18 -56.94
C VAL A 149 26.94 10.90 -58.06
#